data_AF-A0A1F8N8K4-F1
#
_entry.id   AF-A0A1F8N8K4-F1
#
_cell.length_a   1.000
_cell.length_b   1.000
_cell.length_c   1.000
_cell.angle_alpha   90.00
_cell.angle_beta   90.00
_cell.angle_gamma   90.00
#
_symmetry.space_group_name_H-M   'P 1'
#
loop_
_entity.id
_entity.type
_entity.pdbx_description
1 polymer ?
#
loop_
_entity_poly.entity_id
_entity_poly.type
_entity_poly.pdbx_seq_one_letter_code
_entity_poly.pdbx_strand_id
1 'polypeptide(L)'
;MDSPSGEVILNIGLGADGCFLICFHLYDSSGCPTAESGGISPFPDGVRIDSSDGELLLDLPAELDANIQYHLYNRSGELLTSSDGVCTRIGPCLRMEALPRRGATSYYPHRRPA
;
A
#
# COMPACT_ATOMS: atom_id res chain seq x y z
N MET A 1 3.32 27.43 -5.51
CA MET A 1 2.91 26.56 -4.38
C MET A 1 2.86 25.18 -4.98
N ASP A 2 3.99 24.49 -4.96
CA ASP A 2 4.08 23.14 -5.49
C ASP A 2 3.23 22.25 -4.60
N SER A 3 2.13 21.73 -5.15
CA SER A 3 1.40 20.64 -4.51
C SER A 3 2.41 19.54 -4.18
N PRO A 4 2.42 18.96 -2.96
CA PRO A 4 3.25 17.80 -2.68
C PRO A 4 2.89 16.77 -3.74
N SER A 5 3.84 16.45 -4.62
CA SER A 5 3.70 15.34 -5.56
C SER A 5 3.47 14.11 -4.70
N GLY A 6 2.23 13.62 -4.66
CA GLY A 6 1.85 12.51 -3.81
C GLY A 6 2.78 11.33 -4.08
N GLU A 7 3.52 10.92 -3.06
CA GLU A 7 4.38 9.76 -3.15
C GLU A 7 3.54 8.50 -2.92
N VAL A 8 3.67 7.51 -3.80
CA VAL A 8 3.04 6.20 -3.62
C VAL A 8 4.04 5.30 -2.90
N ILE A 9 3.86 5.12 -1.61
CA ILE A 9 4.74 4.30 -0.76
C ILE A 9 4.41 2.82 -0.87
N LEU A 10 3.12 2.48 -0.91
CA LEU A 10 2.64 1.10 -1.00
C LEU A 10 1.36 1.04 -1.83
N ASN A 11 1.35 0.16 -2.81
CA ASN A 11 0.18 -0.17 -3.62
C ASN A 11 0.02 -1.69 -3.63
N ILE A 12 -1.13 -2.18 -3.17
CA ILE A 12 -1.47 -3.59 -3.13
C ILE A 12 -2.74 -3.79 -3.96
N GLY A 13 -2.66 -4.67 -4.94
CA GLY A 13 -3.78 -5.15 -5.74
C GLY A 13 -3.85 -6.67 -5.72
N LEU A 14 -4.93 -7.21 -6.27
CA LEU A 14 -5.10 -8.64 -6.50
C LEU A 14 -5.05 -8.92 -8.00
N GLY A 15 -4.16 -9.82 -8.40
CA GLY A 15 -4.05 -10.33 -9.76
C GLY A 15 -5.22 -11.25 -10.12
N ALA A 16 -5.38 -11.51 -11.42
CA ALA A 16 -6.43 -12.41 -11.93
C ALA A 16 -6.21 -13.88 -11.51
N ASP A 17 -4.99 -14.23 -11.13
CA ASP A 17 -4.55 -15.51 -10.58
C ASP A 17 -4.80 -15.65 -9.08
N GLY A 18 -5.30 -14.59 -8.42
CA GLY A 18 -5.46 -14.56 -6.97
C GLY A 18 -4.16 -14.29 -6.21
N CYS A 19 -3.08 -13.88 -6.89
CA CYS A 19 -1.84 -13.47 -6.23
C CYS A 19 -1.88 -11.97 -5.91
N PHE A 20 -1.23 -11.56 -4.82
CA PHE A 20 -1.01 -10.14 -4.57
C PHE A 20 -0.07 -9.55 -5.62
N LEU A 21 -0.46 -8.40 -6.17
CA LEU A 21 0.35 -7.54 -7.02
C LEU A 21 0.74 -6.30 -6.23
N ILE A 22 2.04 -6.15 -5.97
CA ILE A 22 2.53 -5.12 -5.04
C ILE A 22 3.53 -4.22 -5.75
N CYS A 23 3.45 -2.93 -5.45
CA CYS A 23 4.52 -1.98 -5.70
C CYS A 23 4.81 -1.21 -4.41
N PHE A 24 6.08 -1.11 -4.02
CA PHE A 24 6.46 -0.39 -2.80
C PHE A 24 7.76 0.42 -2.97
N HIS A 25 7.86 1.49 -2.20
CA HIS A 25 9.07 2.25 -1.93
C HIS A 25 9.10 2.58 -0.43
N LEU A 26 9.88 1.80 0.33
CA LEU A 26 9.87 1.82 1.79
C LEU A 26 11.06 2.60 2.33
N TYR A 27 10.78 3.42 3.33
CA TYR A 27 11.75 4.19 4.09
C TYR A 27 11.76 3.73 5.54
N ASP A 28 12.89 3.92 6.22
CA ASP A 28 12.97 3.80 7.68
C ASP A 28 12.56 5.10 8.39
N SER A 29 12.61 5.08 9.73
CA SER A 29 12.31 6.23 10.59
C SER A 29 13.27 7.41 10.46
N SER A 30 14.40 7.24 9.77
CA SER A 30 15.32 8.34 9.41
C SER A 30 15.00 8.96 8.05
N GLY A 31 14.07 8.37 7.29
CA GLY A 31 13.75 8.76 5.92
C GLY A 31 14.71 8.16 4.88
N CYS A 32 15.55 7.21 5.29
CA CYS A 32 16.46 6.53 4.37
C CYS A 32 15.73 5.40 3.61
N PRO A 33 15.94 5.28 2.29
CA PRO A 33 15.31 4.22 1.52
C PRO A 33 15.85 2.84 1.95
N THR A 34 14.94 1.94 2.28
CA THR A 34 15.25 0.57 2.73
C THR A 34 15.02 -0.45 1.62
N ALA A 35 13.91 -0.35 0.89
CA ALA A 35 13.57 -1.30 -0.17
C ALA A 35 12.65 -0.70 -1.24
N GLU A 36 12.81 -1.14 -2.48
CA GLU A 36 11.89 -0.84 -3.59
C GLU A 36 11.64 -2.07 -4.45
N SER A 37 10.44 -2.19 -5.01
CA SER A 37 10.08 -3.32 -5.88
C SER A 37 10.40 -3.09 -7.36
N GLY A 38 10.76 -1.86 -7.75
CA GLY A 38 11.00 -1.47 -9.15
C GLY A 38 9.76 -1.47 -10.06
N GLY A 39 8.57 -1.70 -9.49
CA GLY A 39 7.31 -1.81 -10.22
C GLY A 39 6.30 -2.74 -9.56
N ILE A 40 5.17 -2.97 -10.24
CA ILE A 40 4.14 -3.93 -9.79
C ILE A 40 4.64 -5.34 -10.08
N SER A 41 4.81 -6.14 -9.03
CA SER A 41 5.31 -7.52 -9.10
C SER A 41 4.48 -8.47 -8.23
N PRO A 42 4.39 -9.77 -8.59
CA PRO A 42 3.74 -10.77 -7.77
C PRO A 42 4.65 -11.23 -6.61
N PHE A 43 4.06 -11.49 -5.45
CA PHE A 43 4.74 -12.05 -4.27
C PHE A 43 3.93 -13.23 -3.70
N PRO A 44 3.97 -14.41 -4.36
CA PRO A 44 3.11 -15.55 -4.01
C PRO A 44 3.45 -16.17 -2.64
N ASP A 45 4.69 -16.05 -2.20
CA ASP A 45 5.15 -16.55 -0.89
C ASP A 45 5.06 -15.48 0.20
N GLY A 46 4.40 -14.36 -0.08
CA GLY A 46 4.41 -13.18 0.76
C GLY A 46 5.70 -12.37 0.64
N VAL A 47 5.81 -11.32 1.45
CA VAL A 47 7.00 -10.49 1.54
C VAL A 47 7.16 -9.96 2.96
N ARG A 48 8.37 -10.10 3.49
CA ARG A 48 8.76 -9.52 4.78
C ARG A 48 9.98 -8.63 4.58
N ILE A 49 9.87 -7.38 5.00
CA ILE A 49 10.91 -6.36 4.88
C ILE A 49 11.10 -5.71 6.24
N ASP A 50 12.31 -5.85 6.77
CA ASP A 50 12.76 -5.21 8.00
C ASP A 50 13.82 -4.14 7.65
N SER A 51 13.90 -3.07 8.44
CA SER A 51 14.94 -2.04 8.32
C SER A 51 16.30 -2.57 8.78
N SER A 52 17.37 -1.81 8.52
CA SER A 52 18.72 -2.16 9.00
C SER A 52 18.80 -2.31 10.52
N ASP A 53 17.91 -1.62 11.24
CA ASP A 53 17.85 -1.61 12.70
C ASP A 53 16.91 -2.69 13.24
N GLY A 54 16.31 -3.51 12.36
CA GLY A 54 15.41 -4.61 12.71
C GLY A 54 13.96 -4.22 12.93
N GLU A 55 13.57 -3.00 12.52
CA GLU A 55 12.16 -2.58 12.55
C GLU A 55 11.39 -3.19 11.39
N LEU A 56 10.21 -3.78 11.65
CA LEU A 56 9.34 -4.27 10.59
C LEU A 56 8.72 -3.12 9.79
N LEU A 57 9.00 -3.07 8.49
CA LEU A 57 8.40 -2.08 7.57
C LEU A 57 7.19 -2.64 6.82
N LEU A 58 7.25 -3.88 6.34
CA LEU A 58 6.16 -4.55 5.65
C LEU A 58 6.21 -6.05 5.90
N ASP A 59 5.10 -6.61 6.37
CA ASP A 59 4.84 -8.05 6.43
C ASP A 59 3.53 -8.31 5.69
N LEU A 60 3.64 -8.80 4.46
CA LEU A 60 2.53 -9.30 3.69
C LEU A 60 2.59 -10.83 3.68
N PRO A 61 1.64 -11.52 4.32
CA PRO A 61 1.56 -12.98 4.30
C PRO A 61 1.27 -13.52 2.89
N ALA A 62 1.59 -14.80 2.67
CA ALA A 62 1.20 -15.53 1.46
C ALA A 62 -0.32 -15.77 1.41
N GLU A 63 -0.96 -15.92 2.57
CA GLU A 63 -2.39 -16.15 2.65
C GLU A 63 -3.21 -14.87 2.44
N LEU A 64 -4.17 -14.91 1.52
CA LEU A 64 -5.02 -13.76 1.17
C LEU A 64 -5.86 -13.21 2.33
N ASP A 65 -6.26 -14.08 3.27
CA ASP A 65 -7.10 -13.71 4.42
C ASP A 65 -6.27 -13.36 5.66
N ALA A 66 -4.94 -13.44 5.58
CA ALA A 66 -4.08 -13.11 6.69
C ALA A 66 -3.83 -11.59 6.78
N ASN A 67 -3.58 -11.15 8.01
CA ASN A 67 -3.49 -9.74 8.31
C ASN A 67 -2.13 -9.16 7.90
N ILE A 68 -2.18 -8.01 7.23
CA ILE A 68 -0.99 -7.27 6.78
C ILE A 68 -0.50 -6.38 7.91
N GLN A 69 0.80 -6.46 8.19
CA GLN A 69 1.48 -5.59 9.14
C GLN A 69 2.41 -4.64 8.41
N TYR A 70 2.51 -3.39 8.86
CA TYR A 70 3.40 -2.42 8.24
C TYR A 70 3.69 -1.22 9.14
N HIS A 71 4.84 -0.59 8.91
CA HIS A 71 5.16 0.77 9.35
C HIS A 71 5.63 1.55 8.12
N LEU A 72 4.82 2.54 7.69
CA LEU A 72 5.10 3.30 6.48
C LEU A 72 5.58 4.70 6.84
N TYR A 73 6.83 4.97 6.54
CA TYR A 73 7.48 6.27 6.67
C TYR A 73 7.56 7.00 5.33
N ASN A 74 7.59 8.32 5.37
CA ASN A 74 7.97 9.12 4.20
C ASN A 74 9.49 9.36 4.16
N ARG A 75 9.96 9.96 3.07
CA ARG A 75 11.37 10.37 2.89
C ARG A 75 11.93 11.35 3.95
N SER A 76 11.08 11.93 4.79
CA SER A 76 11.48 12.80 5.90
C SER A 76 11.60 12.02 7.23
N GLY A 77 11.31 10.72 7.23
CA GLY A 77 11.29 9.87 8.43
C GLY A 77 10.00 9.98 9.23
N GLU A 78 8.96 10.66 8.73
CA GLU A 78 7.69 10.80 9.43
C GLU A 78 6.82 9.56 9.22
N LEU A 79 6.32 8.97 10.32
CA LEU A 79 5.38 7.85 10.26
C LEU A 79 4.04 8.31 9.71
N LEU A 80 3.67 7.79 8.54
CA LEU A 80 2.40 8.10 7.89
C LEU A 80 1.27 7.18 8.35
N THR A 81 1.55 5.89 8.48
CA THR A 81 0.57 4.89 8.92
C THR A 81 1.26 3.63 9.42
N SER A 82 0.59 2.92 10.32
CA SER A 82 1.04 1.62 10.81
C SER A 82 -0.13 0.66 10.97
N SER A 83 0.13 -0.62 10.80
CA SER A 83 -0.81 -1.71 11.07
C SER A 83 -0.09 -2.80 11.84
N ASP A 84 -0.64 -3.22 12.97
CA ASP A 84 -0.22 -4.43 13.70
C ASP A 84 -0.98 -5.69 13.24
N GLY A 85 -1.72 -5.57 12.13
CA GLY A 85 -2.57 -6.62 11.59
C GLY A 85 -3.95 -6.71 12.26
N VAL A 86 -4.18 -6.02 13.38
CA VAL A 86 -5.50 -5.94 14.03
C VAL A 86 -6.08 -4.54 13.90
N CYS A 87 -5.21 -3.54 14.06
CA CYS A 87 -5.56 -2.14 14.12
C CYS A 87 -4.63 -1.34 13.19
N THR A 88 -5.24 -0.51 12.33
CA THR A 88 -4.50 0.49 11.56
C THR A 88 -4.52 1.83 12.29
N ARG A 89 -3.33 2.42 12.50
CA ARG A 89 -3.17 3.79 13.00
C ARG A 89 -2.76 4.69 11.84
N ILE A 90 -3.57 5.71 11.58
CA ILE A 90 -3.36 6.66 10.50
C ILE A 90 -2.78 7.96 11.06
N GLY A 91 -1.63 8.38 10.54
CA GLY A 91 -1.00 9.64 10.85
C GLY A 91 -1.72 10.83 10.18
N PRO A 92 -1.53 12.06 10.70
CA PRO A 92 -2.26 13.25 10.26
C PRO A 92 -2.00 13.65 8.80
N CYS A 93 -0.89 13.19 8.22
CA CYS A 93 -0.46 13.55 6.87
C CYS A 93 -0.84 12.52 5.79
N LEU A 94 -1.51 11.41 6.16
CA LEU A 94 -1.89 10.38 5.22
C LEU A 94 -3.21 10.74 4.52
N ARG A 95 -3.18 10.76 3.19
CA ARG A 95 -4.38 10.79 2.35
C ARG A 95 -4.60 9.42 1.72
N MET A 96 -5.68 8.74 2.10
CA MET A 96 -6.09 7.49 1.46
C MET A 96 -7.05 7.79 0.31
N GLU A 97 -6.72 7.31 -0.88
CA GLU A 97 -7.59 7.41 -2.05
C GLU A 97 -7.91 6.01 -2.56
N ALA A 98 -9.19 5.72 -2.76
CA ALA A 98 -9.60 4.56 -3.53
C ALA A 98 -9.36 4.87 -5.01
N LEU A 99 -8.43 4.16 -5.65
CA LEU A 99 -8.30 4.26 -7.10
C LEU A 99 -9.59 3.71 -7.76
N PRO A 100 -10.17 4.42 -8.75
CA PRO A 100 -11.29 3.89 -9.47
C PRO A 100 -10.86 2.59 -10.15
N ARG A 101 -11.57 1.50 -9.85
CA ARG A 101 -11.41 0.23 -10.58
C ARG A 101 -11.55 0.53 -12.07
N ARG A 102 -10.46 0.46 -12.84
CA ARG A 102 -10.52 0.43 -14.31
C ARG A 102 -11.32 -0.82 -14.68
N GLY A 103 -12.63 -0.67 -14.84
CA GLY A 103 -13.54 -1.77 -15.16
C GLY A 103 -14.95 -1.70 -14.58
N ALA A 104 -15.31 -0.72 -13.76
CA ALA A 104 -16.72 -0.48 -13.43
C ALA A 104 -17.27 0.66 -14.30
N THR A 105 -17.51 0.37 -15.57
CA THR A 105 -18.47 1.13 -16.37
C THR A 105 -19.82 1.01 -15.66
N SER A 106 -20.12 1.98 -14.81
CA SER A 106 -21.45 2.26 -14.30
C SER A 106 -22.32 2.69 -15.50
N TYR A 107 -22.69 1.74 -16.35
CA TYR A 107 -23.86 1.86 -17.21
C TYR A 107 -25.08 1.73 -16.29
N TYR A 108 -25.54 2.86 -15.76
CA TYR A 108 -26.96 2.98 -15.46
C TYR A 108 -27.64 3.52 -16.71
N PRO A 109 -28.27 2.68 -17.56
CA PRO A 109 -29.29 3.20 -18.44
C PRO A 109 -30.44 3.61 -17.51
N HIS A 110 -30.65 4.92 -17.33
CA HIS A 110 -31.94 5.40 -16.87
C HIS A 110 -32.98 5.01 -17.94
N ARG A 111 -33.54 3.81 -17.79
CA ARG A 111 -34.84 3.46 -18.35
C ARG A 111 -35.85 4.40 -17.70
N ARG A 112 -36.39 5.33 -18.49
CA ARG A 112 -37.73 5.85 -18.23
C ARG A 112 -38.73 4.70 -18.37
N PRO A 113 -39.65 4.58 -17.40
CA PRO A 113 -41.07 4.53 -17.74
C PRO A 113 -41.86 5.44 -16.77
N ALA A 114 -43.01 6.01 -17.09
CA ALA A 114 -43.81 6.15 -18.30
C ALA A 114 -44.51 7.53 -18.20
#